data_AF-A0A0F6W5U6-F1
#
_entry.id   AF-A0A0F6W5U6-F1
#
_cell.length_a   1.000
_cell.length_b   1.000
_cell.length_c   1.000
_cell.angle_alpha   90.00
_cell.angle_beta   90.00
_cell.angle_gamma   90.00
#
_symmetry.space_group_name_H-M   'P 1'
#
loop_
_entity.id
_entity.type
_entity.pdbx_description
1 polymer ?
#
loop_
_entity_poly.entity_id
_entity_poly.type
_entity_poly.pdbx_seq_one_letter_code
_entity_poly.pdbx_strand_id
1 'polypeptide(L)'
;MMISVLSLVIALQACGPHEEQSAPSDETSGSETSTGNDQGGESGGGETSGETSGGQIVVGTDACTTDADCVPADCCHAAACVARANGPSCGDAMCTMDCRSGTMDCGGGCLCQEGRCAARLMVMEQPQVQGDAPQ
;
A
#
# COMPACT_ATOMS: atom_id res chain seq x y z
N MET A 1 61.17 24.91 -22.34
CA MET A 1 60.14 24.82 -21.29
C MET A 1 59.15 23.76 -21.76
N MET A 2 59.34 22.44 -21.58
CA MET A 2 59.54 21.68 -20.34
C MET A 2 58.44 21.97 -19.31
N ILE A 3 57.40 21.13 -19.22
CA ILE A 3 57.21 20.12 -18.15
C ILE A 3 55.74 19.63 -18.05
N SER A 4 55.65 18.30 -17.97
CA SER A 4 54.64 17.46 -17.32
C SER A 4 53.19 17.41 -17.80
N VAL A 5 52.98 16.36 -18.61
CA VAL A 5 51.95 15.32 -18.42
C VAL A 5 51.68 15.08 -16.92
N LEU A 6 50.44 15.32 -16.47
CA LEU A 6 49.97 14.82 -15.18
C LEU A 6 48.78 13.88 -15.44
N SER A 7 49.13 12.61 -15.59
CA SER A 7 48.23 11.47 -15.57
C SER A 7 47.52 11.41 -14.22
N LEU A 8 46.19 11.48 -14.22
CA LEU A 8 45.38 11.06 -13.08
C LEU A 8 44.86 9.64 -13.37
N VAL A 9 45.57 8.66 -12.82
CA VAL A 9 45.16 7.26 -12.74
C VAL A 9 44.62 7.05 -11.34
N ILE A 10 43.31 6.83 -11.15
CA ILE A 10 42.78 6.20 -9.92
C ILE A 10 41.62 5.24 -10.25
N ALA A 11 41.97 3.95 -10.16
CA ALA A 11 41.24 2.77 -9.71
C ALA A 11 39.92 2.34 -10.39
N LEU A 12 40.05 1.34 -11.27
CA LEU A 12 39.06 0.27 -11.47
C LEU A 12 38.71 -0.38 -10.13
N GLN A 13 37.44 -0.34 -9.72
CA GLN A 13 36.90 -1.28 -8.74
C GLN A 13 36.44 -2.54 -9.47
N ALA A 14 37.07 -3.65 -9.14
CA ALA A 14 36.73 -4.99 -9.59
C ALA A 14 35.32 -5.37 -9.10
N CYS A 15 34.37 -5.48 -10.03
CA CYS A 15 33.23 -6.37 -9.83
C CYS A 15 33.75 -7.79 -9.99
N GLY A 16 33.86 -8.51 -8.88
CA GLY A 16 34.09 -9.96 -8.90
C GLY A 16 32.90 -10.69 -9.52
N PRO A 17 33.10 -11.90 -10.06
CA PRO A 17 32.00 -12.75 -10.49
C PRO A 17 31.25 -13.24 -9.24
N HIS A 18 29.95 -12.95 -9.14
CA HIS A 18 29.09 -13.68 -8.22
C HIS A 18 28.34 -14.73 -9.03
N GLU A 19 28.58 -15.97 -8.63
CA GLU A 19 28.21 -17.23 -9.26
C GLU A 19 26.73 -17.30 -9.65
N GLU A 20 26.50 -17.77 -10.88
CA GLU A 20 25.27 -18.47 -11.26
C GLU A 20 25.04 -19.63 -10.29
N GLN A 21 23.92 -19.63 -9.58
CA GLN A 21 23.41 -20.83 -8.96
C GLN A 21 22.09 -21.21 -9.63
N SER A 22 22.21 -22.25 -10.44
CA SER A 22 21.14 -22.92 -11.15
C SER A 22 20.08 -23.50 -10.20
N ALA A 23 18.86 -23.57 -10.71
CA ALA A 23 17.66 -24.13 -10.10
C ALA A 23 17.84 -25.55 -9.54
N PRO A 24 16.97 -25.93 -8.61
CA PRO A 24 16.19 -27.15 -8.82
C PRO A 24 14.69 -26.88 -8.87
N SER A 25 14.06 -27.49 -9.88
CA SER A 25 12.61 -27.63 -10.04
C SER A 25 12.12 -28.71 -9.08
N ASP A 26 11.17 -28.38 -8.20
CA ASP A 26 10.44 -29.36 -7.40
C ASP A 26 8.94 -29.22 -7.66
N GLU A 27 8.44 -30.15 -8.47
CA GLU A 27 7.04 -30.35 -8.81
C GLU A 27 6.39 -31.14 -7.66
N THR A 28 5.63 -30.48 -6.78
CA THR A 28 4.74 -31.21 -5.85
C THR A 28 3.30 -31.05 -6.28
N SER A 29 2.82 -32.13 -6.90
CA SER A 29 1.44 -32.42 -7.21
C SER A 29 0.70 -32.88 -5.95
N GLY A 30 -0.45 -32.26 -5.66
CA GLY A 30 -1.33 -32.65 -4.56
C GLY A 30 -2.69 -31.99 -4.67
N SER A 31 -3.63 -32.65 -5.35
CA SER A 31 -5.07 -32.58 -5.04
C SER A 31 -5.26 -33.20 -3.63
N GLU A 32 -6.25 -32.93 -2.77
CA GLU A 32 -7.70 -32.82 -3.00
C GLU A 32 -8.39 -32.16 -1.76
N THR A 33 -9.49 -31.43 -2.02
CA THR A 33 -10.81 -31.38 -1.33
C THR A 33 -10.97 -31.39 0.21
N SER A 34 -11.66 -30.36 0.75
CA SER A 34 -12.88 -30.43 1.62
C SER A 34 -13.07 -29.12 2.42
N THR A 35 -14.15 -28.35 2.19
CA THR A 35 -15.41 -28.31 2.97
C THR A 35 -15.32 -27.58 4.33
N GLY A 36 -15.96 -26.41 4.40
CA GLY A 36 -16.91 -26.04 5.47
C GLY A 36 -16.39 -25.36 6.74
N ASN A 37 -16.78 -24.08 6.92
CA ASN A 37 -17.40 -23.44 8.10
C ASN A 37 -16.98 -21.95 8.15
N ASP A 38 -17.86 -20.97 7.96
CA ASP A 38 -18.91 -20.45 8.88
C ASP A 38 -18.33 -19.77 10.14
N GLN A 39 -18.68 -18.48 10.30
CA GLN A 39 -18.73 -17.61 11.50
C GLN A 39 -17.56 -16.66 11.86
N GLY A 40 -17.97 -15.40 12.06
CA GLY A 40 -17.35 -14.39 12.95
C GLY A 40 -16.40 -13.42 12.23
N GLY A 41 -16.77 -12.20 11.83
CA GLY A 41 -17.78 -11.34 12.43
C GLY A 41 -17.24 -10.59 13.65
N GLU A 42 -16.08 -9.94 13.55
CA GLU A 42 -15.60 -8.97 14.54
C GLU A 42 -15.02 -7.74 13.83
N SER A 43 -15.92 -6.84 13.42
CA SER A 43 -15.60 -5.43 13.19
C SER A 43 -15.30 -4.79 14.54
N GLY A 44 -14.04 -4.89 14.97
CA GLY A 44 -13.48 -4.08 16.04
C GLY A 44 -13.24 -2.66 15.55
N GLY A 45 -14.31 -1.89 15.39
CA GLY A 45 -14.26 -0.44 15.17
C GLY A 45 -13.79 0.26 16.44
N GLY A 46 -12.47 0.27 16.64
CA GLY A 46 -11.83 1.05 17.68
C GLY A 46 -11.77 2.52 17.26
N GLU A 47 -12.73 3.28 17.75
CA GLU A 47 -12.80 4.74 17.63
C GLU A 47 -11.62 5.38 18.38
N THR A 48 -10.55 5.69 17.67
CA THR A 48 -9.59 6.73 18.08
C THR A 48 -9.89 7.98 17.27
N SER A 49 -10.87 8.74 17.76
CA SER A 49 -11.17 10.12 17.33
C SER A 49 -10.02 11.05 17.72
N GLY A 50 -8.92 10.94 16.96
CA GLY A 50 -7.95 12.01 16.81
C GLY A 50 -8.43 12.93 15.70
N GLU A 51 -9.27 13.90 16.07
CA GLU A 51 -9.82 14.93 15.18
C GLU A 51 -8.66 15.80 14.64
N THR A 52 -8.01 15.31 13.59
CA THR A 52 -7.13 16.08 12.73
C THR A 52 -7.92 16.31 11.45
N SER A 53 -8.40 17.54 11.24
CA SER A 53 -9.09 17.95 10.02
C SER A 53 -8.29 17.50 8.79
N GLY A 54 -8.77 16.46 8.09
CA GLY A 54 -8.07 16.00 6.89
C GLY A 54 -8.47 14.65 6.27
N GLY A 55 -9.29 13.81 6.91
CA GLY A 55 -9.81 12.57 6.30
C GLY A 55 -10.05 11.43 7.30
N GLN A 56 -10.80 10.41 6.89
CA GLN A 56 -11.08 9.21 7.70
C GLN A 56 -9.91 8.22 7.56
N ILE A 57 -9.35 7.76 8.68
CA ILE A 57 -8.32 6.70 8.67
C ILE A 57 -9.00 5.33 8.81
N VAL A 58 -8.75 4.43 7.86
CA VAL A 58 -9.19 3.03 7.90
C VAL A 58 -7.95 2.14 8.00
N VAL A 59 -7.76 1.52 9.16
CA VAL A 59 -6.59 0.65 9.44
C VAL A 59 -6.88 -0.77 8.94
N GLY A 60 -5.98 -1.29 8.10
CA GLY A 60 -6.01 -2.66 7.59
C GLY A 60 -5.24 -3.64 8.49
N THR A 61 -5.05 -4.87 7.98
CA THR A 61 -4.39 -5.96 8.70
C THR A 61 -2.94 -6.18 8.32
N ASP A 62 -2.53 -5.69 7.16
CA ASP A 62 -1.22 -5.95 6.59
C ASP A 62 -0.12 -5.21 7.34
N ALA A 63 0.95 -5.92 7.70
CA ALA A 63 2.06 -5.33 8.44
C ALA A 63 2.91 -4.39 7.57
N CYS A 64 3.43 -3.33 8.20
CA CYS A 64 4.34 -2.37 7.57
C CYS A 64 5.33 -1.81 8.58
N THR A 65 6.42 -1.23 8.08
CA THR A 65 7.38 -0.43 8.88
C THR A 65 7.27 1.05 8.53
N THR A 66 7.01 1.36 7.26
CA THR A 66 6.93 2.73 6.73
C THR A 66 5.77 2.86 5.74
N ASP A 67 5.33 4.09 5.48
CA ASP A 67 4.27 4.38 4.49
C ASP A 67 4.58 3.78 3.10
N ALA A 68 5.87 3.67 2.74
CA ALA A 68 6.32 3.12 1.47
C ALA A 68 6.07 1.60 1.33
N ASP A 69 5.83 0.90 2.44
CA ASP A 69 5.48 -0.52 2.44
C ASP A 69 4.02 -0.75 2.04
N CYS A 70 3.19 0.30 2.05
CA CYS A 70 1.78 0.22 1.79
C CYS A 70 1.44 0.74 0.40
N VAL A 71 0.51 0.05 -0.27
CA VAL A 71 0.00 0.42 -1.60
C VAL A 71 -1.53 0.29 -1.62
N PRO A 72 -2.22 0.95 -2.56
CA PRO A 72 -3.65 0.80 -2.73
C PRO A 72 -4.05 -0.67 -2.96
N ALA A 73 -5.16 -1.09 -2.34
CA ALA A 73 -5.70 -2.44 -2.51
C ALA A 73 -6.34 -2.66 -3.90
N ASP A 74 -6.74 -1.57 -4.55
CA ASP A 74 -7.37 -1.55 -5.87
C ASP A 74 -6.67 -0.54 -6.78
N CYS A 75 -6.74 -0.74 -8.08
CA CYS A 75 -6.10 0.16 -9.04
C CYS A 75 -6.78 1.54 -9.14
N CYS A 76 -8.09 1.60 -8.93
CA CYS A 76 -8.87 2.83 -9.06
C CYS A 76 -9.79 2.99 -7.86
N HIS A 77 -9.91 4.21 -7.33
CA HIS A 77 -10.86 4.53 -6.26
C HIS A 77 -10.68 3.67 -5.00
N ALA A 78 -9.45 3.26 -4.69
CA ALA A 78 -9.19 2.37 -3.57
C ALA A 78 -9.61 3.00 -2.24
N ALA A 79 -10.31 2.22 -1.42
CA ALA A 79 -10.74 2.59 -0.08
C ALA A 79 -9.94 1.87 1.03
N ALA A 80 -8.92 1.11 0.64
CA ALA A 80 -8.07 0.34 1.54
C ALA A 80 -6.62 0.32 1.03
N CYS A 81 -5.70 0.02 1.97
CA CYS A 81 -4.28 -0.16 1.70
C CYS A 81 -3.83 -1.54 2.18
N VAL A 82 -2.94 -2.14 1.41
CA VAL A 82 -2.33 -3.45 1.68
C VAL A 82 -0.82 -3.33 1.63
N ALA A 83 -0.11 -4.34 2.12
CA ALA A 83 1.34 -4.41 1.93
C ALA A 83 1.66 -4.51 0.43
N ARG A 84 2.77 -3.91 0.02
CA ARG A 84 3.22 -3.89 -1.39
C ARG A 84 3.27 -5.27 -2.03
N ALA A 85 3.62 -6.30 -1.26
CA ALA A 85 3.64 -7.69 -1.73
C ALA A 85 2.26 -8.26 -2.09
N ASN A 86 1.18 -7.68 -1.53
CA ASN A 86 -0.21 -8.08 -1.73
C ASN A 86 -0.96 -7.13 -2.68
N GLY A 87 -0.32 -6.07 -3.17
CA GLY A 87 -0.95 -5.07 -4.02
C GLY A 87 -1.26 -5.57 -5.44
N PRO A 88 -2.29 -5.00 -6.10
CA PRO A 88 -2.64 -5.35 -7.47
C PRO A 88 -1.59 -4.82 -8.48
N SER A 89 -1.51 -5.47 -9.64
CA SER A 89 -0.76 -4.96 -10.79
C SER A 89 -1.66 -4.07 -11.63
N CYS A 90 -1.35 -2.77 -11.71
CA CYS A 90 -2.20 -1.76 -12.35
C CYS A 90 -1.69 -1.28 -13.72
N GLY A 91 -0.74 -1.98 -14.35
CA GLY A 91 -0.05 -1.52 -15.56
C GLY A 91 -0.95 -1.13 -16.73
N ASP A 92 -2.07 -1.84 -16.92
CA ASP A 92 -3.03 -1.60 -18.01
C ASP A 92 -4.35 -0.98 -17.51
N ALA A 93 -4.44 -0.62 -16.23
CA ALA A 93 -5.66 -0.07 -15.65
C ALA A 93 -5.88 1.38 -16.09
N MET A 94 -7.04 1.66 -16.67
CA MET A 94 -7.45 3.01 -17.04
C MET A 94 -8.50 3.51 -16.06
N CYS A 95 -8.06 4.30 -15.07
CA CYS A 95 -8.94 4.89 -14.07
C CYS A 95 -9.64 6.14 -14.59
N THR A 96 -10.84 6.41 -14.05
CA THR A 96 -11.50 7.69 -14.29
C THR A 96 -10.83 8.80 -13.48
N MET A 97 -10.96 10.06 -13.92
CA MET A 97 -10.46 11.23 -13.18
C MET A 97 -11.45 11.73 -12.11
N ASP A 98 -12.39 10.89 -11.71
CA ASP A 98 -13.43 11.23 -10.73
C ASP A 98 -12.88 11.18 -9.30
N CYS A 99 -13.32 12.11 -8.45
CA CYS A 99 -12.99 12.14 -7.03
C CYS A 99 -14.11 11.46 -6.24
N ARG A 100 -13.96 10.18 -5.87
CA ARG A 100 -15.02 9.48 -5.14
C ARG A 100 -14.87 9.67 -3.63
N SER A 101 -15.92 10.19 -3.00
CA SER A 101 -16.01 10.26 -1.54
C SER A 101 -15.87 8.86 -0.93
N GLY A 102 -15.16 8.76 0.19
CA GLY A 102 -14.89 7.48 0.88
C GLY A 102 -13.77 6.66 0.22
N THR A 103 -12.98 7.27 -0.65
CA THR A 103 -11.82 6.64 -1.27
C THR A 103 -10.56 7.47 -1.03
N MET A 104 -9.41 6.97 -1.47
CA MET A 104 -8.16 7.71 -1.43
C MET A 104 -8.03 8.77 -2.54
N ASP A 105 -9.05 8.94 -3.39
CA ASP A 105 -9.01 9.96 -4.43
C ASP A 105 -8.85 11.37 -3.83
N CYS A 106 -8.13 12.23 -4.54
CA CYS A 106 -8.14 13.68 -4.30
C CYS A 106 -7.58 14.11 -2.93
N GLY A 107 -6.48 13.48 -2.53
CA GLY A 107 -5.67 13.87 -1.36
C GLY A 107 -5.54 12.77 -0.31
N GLY A 108 -6.25 11.66 -0.49
CA GLY A 108 -6.06 10.44 0.28
C GLY A 108 -4.78 9.70 -0.08
N GLY A 109 -4.49 8.62 0.64
CA GLY A 109 -3.31 7.82 0.40
C GLY A 109 -3.05 6.77 1.47
N CYS A 110 -2.06 5.92 1.22
CA CYS A 110 -1.64 4.89 2.15
C CYS A 110 -0.60 5.41 3.14
N LEU A 111 -0.71 4.94 4.38
CA LEU A 111 0.23 5.21 5.46
C LEU A 111 0.43 3.95 6.31
N CYS A 112 1.54 3.89 7.03
CA CYS A 112 1.81 2.88 8.02
C CYS A 112 1.39 3.39 9.40
N GLN A 113 0.19 3.00 9.83
CA GLN A 113 -0.38 3.40 11.11
C GLN A 113 -0.21 2.26 12.12
N GLU A 114 0.58 2.50 13.18
CA GLU A 114 0.80 1.52 14.26
C GLU A 114 1.28 0.15 13.77
N GLY A 115 2.17 0.14 12.76
CA GLY A 115 2.73 -1.08 12.18
C GLY A 115 1.78 -1.82 11.23
N ARG A 116 0.64 -1.21 10.86
CA ARG A 116 -0.32 -1.75 9.88
C ARG A 116 -0.62 -0.75 8.78
N CYS A 117 -0.79 -1.25 7.56
CA CYS A 117 -1.20 -0.43 6.44
C CYS A 117 -2.60 0.13 6.69
N ALA A 118 -2.75 1.44 6.50
CA ALA A 118 -4.00 2.15 6.66
C ALA A 118 -4.23 3.09 5.48
N ALA A 119 -5.51 3.33 5.16
CA ALA A 119 -5.93 4.28 4.14
C ALA A 119 -6.40 5.57 4.80
N ARG A 120 -5.89 6.72 4.34
CA ARG A 120 -6.51 8.02 4.57
C ARG A 120 -7.50 8.29 3.46
N LEU A 121 -8.78 8.27 3.81
CA LEU A 121 -9.89 8.48 2.89
C LEU A 121 -10.36 9.93 2.91
N MET A 122 -10.69 10.42 1.72
CA MET A 122 -11.36 11.70 1.57
C MET A 122 -12.85 11.46 1.68
N VAL A 123 -13.40 11.72 2.87
CA VAL A 123 -14.84 11.87 3.03
C VAL A 123 -15.18 13.30 2.66
N MET A 124 -15.89 13.47 1.54
CA MET A 124 -16.57 14.74 1.28
C MET A 124 -17.73 14.76 2.24
N GLU A 125 -17.47 15.23 3.46
CA GLU A 125 -18.48 15.41 4.49
C GLU A 125 -19.59 16.26 3.88
N GLN A 126 -20.68 15.62 3.45
CA GLN A 126 -21.91 16.36 3.21
C GLN A 126 -22.21 17.02 4.55
N PRO A 127 -22.42 18.35 4.57
CA PRO A 127 -22.64 19.07 5.81
C PRO A 127 -23.70 18.29 6.56
N GLN A 128 -23.31 17.76 7.73
CA GLN A 128 -24.13 16.93 8.57
C GLN A 128 -25.40 17.75 8.81
N VAL A 129 -26.46 17.51 8.03
CA VAL A 129 -27.79 18.06 8.28
C VAL A 129 -28.25 17.26 9.48
N GLN A 130 -27.77 17.70 10.65
CA GLN A 130 -28.29 17.31 11.93
C GLN A 130 -29.79 17.60 11.82
N GLY A 131 -30.55 16.53 11.66
CA GLY A 131 -31.99 16.59 11.62
C GLY A 131 -32.46 17.09 12.98
N ASP A 132 -32.65 18.40 13.10
CA ASP A 132 -33.60 18.96 14.05
C ASP A 132 -34.95 18.31 13.73
N ALA A 133 -35.29 17.29 14.51
CA ALA A 133 -36.61 16.70 14.51
C ALA A 133 -37.63 17.81 14.85
N PRO A 134 -38.73 17.95 14.09
CA PRO A 134 -39.78 18.88 14.50
C PRO A 134 -40.38 18.38 15.83
N GLN A 135 -40.43 19.29 16.82
CA GLN A 135 -41.15 19.09 18.09
C GLN A 135 -42.66 19.10 17.87
#